data_AF-A0ABC9Z0B8-F1
#
_entry.id   AF-A0ABC9Z0B8-F1
#
_cell.length_a   1.000
_cell.length_b   1.000
_cell.length_c   1.000
_cell.angle_alpha   90.00
_cell.angle_beta   90.00
_cell.angle_gamma   90.00
#
_symmetry.space_group_name_H-M   'P 1'
#
loop_
_entity.id
_entity.type
_entity.pdbx_description
1 polymer ?
#
loop_
_entity_poly.entity_id
_entity_poly.type
_entity_poly.pdbx_seq_one_letter_code
_entity_poly.pdbx_strand_id
1 'polypeptide(L)'
;MQDDGNLVLLHGQDLARPYWSVASDAIANYVGQRAQAGPYYAEMQTDGNLVLYNGSDPAHRGGPYWATKTSQAAARFTLDMQDDGNLVLYRLGAAEAKTPLWDSKTWWAGLQVGSGAQVLNTNQWIGTDTYLISRDGRYAVYLQGDGNLVVFPTHPTSPAIPDLARPLWSIASDPTDQYVGTATPGGRYYAQMQDDGNFVLYNGSDPGHRGTPYWASGTARNQKGEFSFGIENTGGLMVCQGSGALSDSAVIRRVYPYRSWMGSLGAHFANRPLHQLVIPGTHDSGTYGLDPGKGFSRDSSAFGDFLDPTGNTTLAWGRSQDRDILTQLRSGIRFLDLRVENRPHPHPIQPHGGPHPDDRPWQHRIHIVHSLYGPNVAEVLVPVEQFLSNHRKEVVVLYFSTNVNRSMDPPAWQGFADYVTALFGNRLAPASLGTAVTLDILWSRGHQVVVIWEDPATATTHGFWPKDAVLDKFWYSNDDPSLAGLKSNLETSLRAKSNTKLSLTACAIGATTKLIEAGQFPNIDSSQLGHPKSLHEVAVQVTPAAMHWVQTDWNKLPLNIVTSDFYQIGNEVDLAITRNILT
;
A
#
# COMPACT_ATOMS: atom_id res chain seq x y z
N MET A 1 45.58 -0.05 3.60
CA MET A 1 46.13 -1.07 2.70
C MET A 1 46.08 -2.39 3.43
N GLN A 2 45.60 -3.45 2.78
CA GLN A 2 45.52 -4.80 3.32
C GLN A 2 46.89 -5.51 3.24
N ASP A 3 47.04 -6.62 3.98
CA ASP A 3 48.28 -7.40 4.03
C ASP A 3 48.67 -8.02 2.68
N ASP A 4 47.73 -8.13 1.74
CA ASP A 4 47.96 -8.59 0.36
C ASP A 4 48.37 -7.45 -0.60
N GLY A 5 48.56 -6.23 -0.06
CA GLY A 5 48.89 -5.04 -0.82
C GLY A 5 47.69 -4.41 -1.53
N ASN A 6 46.47 -4.86 -1.31
CA ASN A 6 45.30 -4.19 -1.87
C ASN A 6 45.00 -2.89 -1.10
N LEU A 7 44.95 -1.77 -1.81
CA LEU A 7 44.39 -0.54 -1.27
C LEU A 7 42.87 -0.57 -1.48
N VAL A 8 42.15 -0.51 -0.37
CA VAL A 8 40.70 -0.67 -0.30
C VAL A 8 40.06 0.52 0.38
N LEU A 9 38.85 0.87 -0.06
CA LEU A 9 37.93 1.77 0.62
C LEU A 9 36.80 0.93 1.21
N LEU A 10 36.54 1.08 2.50
CA LEU A 10 35.67 0.22 3.29
C LEU A 10 34.64 1.06 4.03
N HIS A 11 33.49 0.47 4.36
CA HIS A 11 32.62 1.01 5.39
C HIS A 11 33.00 0.45 6.77
N GLY A 12 33.48 1.30 7.67
CA GLY A 12 33.89 0.87 9.01
C GLY A 12 35.07 -0.11 8.97
N GLN A 13 34.94 -1.25 9.65
CA GLN A 13 35.99 -2.28 9.79
C GLN A 13 35.71 -3.54 8.93
N ASP A 14 34.70 -3.52 8.06
CA ASP A 14 34.33 -4.69 7.26
C ASP A 14 35.29 -4.90 6.08
N LEU A 15 36.40 -5.60 6.34
CA LEU A 15 37.43 -5.94 5.36
C LEU A 15 36.94 -6.92 4.28
N ALA A 16 35.80 -7.60 4.49
CA ALA A 16 35.27 -8.55 3.52
C ALA A 16 34.48 -7.86 2.39
N ARG A 17 34.12 -6.58 2.56
CA ARG A 17 33.20 -5.86 1.66
C ARG A 17 33.71 -4.44 1.33
N PRO A 18 34.81 -4.30 0.58
CA PRO A 18 35.25 -3.00 0.11
C PRO A 18 34.24 -2.39 -0.86
N TYR A 19 34.02 -1.08 -0.75
CA TYR A 19 33.32 -0.29 -1.76
C TYR A 19 34.12 -0.10 -3.03
N TRP A 20 35.43 -0.12 -2.88
CA TRP A 20 36.37 0.07 -3.97
C TRP A 20 37.70 -0.55 -3.60
N SER A 21 38.39 -1.12 -4.58
CA SER A 21 39.79 -1.53 -4.42
C SER A 21 40.60 -1.34 -5.67
N VAL A 22 41.91 -1.16 -5.52
CA VAL A 22 42.81 -1.10 -6.70
C VAL A 22 42.73 -2.37 -7.54
N ALA A 23 42.51 -3.53 -6.90
CA ALA A 23 42.48 -4.83 -7.56
C ALA A 23 41.21 -5.07 -8.40
N SER A 24 40.08 -4.44 -8.07
CA SER A 24 38.80 -4.62 -8.76
C SER A 24 38.40 -3.43 -9.62
N ASP A 25 38.68 -2.21 -9.16
CA ASP A 25 38.05 -1.00 -9.69
C ASP A 25 39.03 -0.08 -10.42
N ALA A 26 40.33 -0.22 -10.15
CA ALA A 26 41.38 0.53 -10.82
C ALA A 26 42.44 -0.38 -11.47
N ILE A 27 41.98 -1.44 -12.14
CA ILE A 27 42.82 -2.41 -12.84
C ILE A 27 43.67 -1.73 -13.93
N ALA A 28 43.13 -0.71 -14.60
CA ALA A 28 43.84 0.04 -15.64
C ALA A 28 45.05 0.85 -15.11
N ASN A 29 45.19 0.97 -13.79
CA ASN A 29 46.24 1.73 -13.13
C ASN A 29 47.41 0.86 -12.64
N TYR A 30 47.37 -0.46 -12.88
CA TYR A 30 48.54 -1.30 -12.69
C TYR A 30 49.66 -0.89 -13.67
N VAL A 31 50.86 -0.74 -13.13
CA VAL A 31 52.09 -0.37 -13.87
C VAL A 31 53.18 -1.44 -13.78
N GLY A 32 52.92 -2.51 -13.00
CA GLY A 32 53.83 -3.62 -12.80
C GLY A 32 53.16 -4.78 -12.09
N GLN A 33 53.92 -5.82 -11.77
CA GLN A 33 53.41 -6.99 -11.07
C GLN A 33 53.43 -6.79 -9.55
N ARG A 34 52.30 -7.04 -8.90
CA ARG A 34 52.20 -7.17 -7.44
C ARG A 34 52.83 -8.50 -7.03
N ALA A 35 53.78 -8.47 -6.09
CA ALA A 35 54.39 -9.67 -5.53
C ALA A 35 53.32 -10.54 -4.85
N GLN A 36 53.49 -11.87 -4.89
CA GLN A 36 52.52 -12.80 -4.30
C GLN A 36 52.46 -12.72 -2.78
N ALA A 37 53.56 -12.30 -2.14
CA ALA A 37 53.65 -12.06 -0.72
C ALA A 37 54.73 -11.02 -0.46
N GLY A 38 54.54 -10.23 0.59
CA GLY A 38 55.55 -9.29 1.05
C GLY A 38 54.90 -8.18 1.85
N PRO A 39 55.70 -7.35 2.51
CA PRO A 39 55.19 -6.06 2.91
C PRO A 39 54.94 -5.20 1.65
N TYR A 40 53.97 -4.31 1.73
CA TYR A 40 53.62 -3.34 0.70
C TYR A 40 53.48 -1.97 1.34
N TYR A 41 53.72 -0.92 0.56
CA TYR A 41 53.48 0.44 1.04
C TYR A 41 52.96 1.35 -0.07
N ALA A 42 52.31 2.44 0.33
CA ALA A 42 51.82 3.49 -0.54
C ALA A 42 52.68 4.75 -0.37
N GLU A 43 52.99 5.43 -1.47
CA GLU A 43 53.79 6.65 -1.46
C GLU A 43 53.13 7.73 -2.29
N MET A 44 52.86 8.88 -1.67
CA MET A 44 52.53 10.10 -2.39
C MET A 44 53.83 10.76 -2.85
N GLN A 45 54.14 10.66 -4.15
CA GLN A 45 55.40 11.15 -4.71
C GLN A 45 55.39 12.66 -4.91
N THR A 46 56.58 13.26 -4.98
CA THR A 46 56.77 14.71 -5.14
C THR A 46 56.29 15.26 -6.49
N ASP A 47 56.12 14.40 -7.48
CA ASP A 47 55.57 14.74 -8.80
C ASP A 47 54.03 14.68 -8.84
N GLY A 48 53.37 14.32 -7.74
CA GLY A 48 51.91 14.23 -7.70
C GLY A 48 51.35 12.88 -8.11
N ASN A 49 52.18 11.83 -8.18
CA ASN A 49 51.73 10.47 -8.41
C ASN A 49 51.60 9.70 -7.09
N LEU A 50 50.44 9.10 -6.81
CA LEU A 50 50.28 8.15 -5.71
C LEU A 50 50.60 6.76 -6.25
N VAL A 51 51.60 6.11 -5.67
CA VAL A 51 52.14 4.84 -6.18
C VAL A 51 52.14 3.78 -5.08
N LEU A 52 51.77 2.56 -5.43
CA LEU A 52 51.87 1.39 -4.56
C LEU A 52 53.08 0.54 -4.96
N TYR A 53 53.88 0.18 -3.96
CA TYR A 53 55.16 -0.50 -4.12
C TYR A 53 55.18 -1.84 -3.41
N ASN A 54 55.84 -2.82 -4.03
CA ASN A 54 56.32 -4.00 -3.31
C ASN A 54 57.44 -3.55 -2.36
N GLY A 55 57.46 -3.97 -1.10
CA GLY A 55 58.48 -3.57 -0.11
C GLY A 55 57.89 -2.97 1.17
N SER A 56 58.69 -2.85 2.22
CA SER A 56 58.23 -2.40 3.54
C SER A 56 58.12 -0.88 3.68
N ASP A 57 58.94 -0.14 2.95
CA ASP A 57 59.11 1.30 3.09
C ASP A 57 59.92 1.86 1.91
N PRO A 58 60.05 3.20 1.80
CA PRO A 58 60.83 3.82 0.74
C PRO A 58 62.31 3.43 0.65
N ALA A 59 62.95 2.99 1.75
CA ALA A 59 64.35 2.56 1.74
C ALA A 59 64.52 1.11 1.25
N HIS A 60 63.49 0.27 1.44
CA HIS A 60 63.42 -1.12 0.97
C HIS A 60 62.44 -1.29 -0.20
N ARG A 61 62.39 -0.30 -1.09
CA ARG A 61 61.48 -0.23 -2.24
C ARG A 61 61.79 -1.29 -3.30
N GLY A 62 60.80 -2.14 -3.59
CA GLY A 62 60.73 -3.01 -4.77
C GLY A 62 60.01 -2.35 -5.94
N GLY A 63 59.64 -3.14 -6.97
CA GLY A 63 58.98 -2.60 -8.16
C GLY A 63 57.60 -1.97 -7.85
N PRO A 64 57.23 -0.84 -8.49
CA PRO A 64 55.87 -0.32 -8.41
C PRO A 64 54.92 -1.29 -9.10
N TYR A 65 53.74 -1.49 -8.52
CA TYR A 65 52.71 -2.32 -9.17
C TYR A 65 51.45 -1.53 -9.54
N TRP A 66 51.18 -0.39 -8.91
CA TRP A 66 50.01 0.43 -9.21
C TRP A 66 50.33 1.93 -9.06
N ALA A 67 49.75 2.79 -9.90
CA ALA A 67 49.91 4.24 -9.80
C ALA A 67 48.67 5.03 -10.27
N THR A 68 48.40 6.20 -9.69
CA THR A 68 47.30 7.09 -10.15
C THR A 68 47.54 7.66 -11.55
N LYS A 69 48.79 7.67 -12.04
CA LYS A 69 49.21 8.24 -13.34
C LYS A 69 48.97 9.75 -13.44
N THR A 70 49.20 10.45 -12.33
CA THR A 70 48.89 11.87 -12.16
C THR A 70 50.12 12.76 -12.07
N SER A 71 51.30 12.27 -12.48
CA SER A 71 52.57 13.02 -12.45
C SER A 71 52.46 14.38 -13.18
N GLN A 72 52.94 15.45 -12.54
CA GLN A 72 52.92 16.83 -13.03
C GLN A 72 54.19 17.58 -12.59
N ALA A 73 54.33 18.82 -13.09
CA ALA A 73 55.33 19.76 -12.60
C ALA A 73 55.16 20.05 -11.09
N ALA A 74 56.28 20.42 -10.44
CA ALA A 74 56.37 20.59 -8.99
C ALA A 74 55.24 21.45 -8.39
N ALA A 75 54.47 20.83 -7.49
CA ALA A 75 53.40 21.45 -6.72
C ALA A 75 53.28 20.79 -5.35
N ARG A 76 52.34 21.25 -4.53
CA ARG A 76 51.90 20.54 -3.32
C ARG A 76 50.71 19.67 -3.66
N PHE A 77 50.65 18.47 -3.10
CA PHE A 77 49.60 17.49 -3.36
C PHE A 77 49.04 16.97 -2.04
N THR A 78 47.75 16.64 -2.02
CA THR A 78 47.09 16.02 -0.88
C THR A 78 46.13 14.94 -1.36
N LEU A 79 46.05 13.85 -0.60
CA LEU A 79 45.11 12.76 -0.82
C LEU A 79 44.06 12.86 0.29
N ASP A 80 42.83 13.21 -0.10
CA ASP A 80 41.77 13.55 0.83
C ASP A 80 40.65 12.52 0.74
N MET A 81 40.32 11.91 1.87
CA MET A 81 39.08 11.16 2.02
C MET A 81 37.98 12.16 2.36
N GLN A 82 37.04 12.36 1.43
CA GLN A 82 35.95 13.32 1.57
C GLN A 82 34.80 12.74 2.41
N ASP A 83 33.98 13.62 2.99
CA ASP A 83 32.81 13.25 3.81
C ASP A 83 31.76 12.46 3.01
N ASP A 84 31.72 12.62 1.68
CA ASP A 84 30.84 11.87 0.78
C ASP A 84 31.35 10.45 0.46
N GLY A 85 32.48 10.03 1.04
CA GLY A 85 33.05 8.72 0.80
C GLY A 85 33.96 8.63 -0.43
N ASN A 86 34.23 9.73 -1.13
CA ASN A 86 35.16 9.77 -2.26
C ASN A 86 36.61 10.02 -1.80
N LEU A 87 37.55 9.20 -2.28
CA LEU A 87 38.98 9.43 -2.07
C LEU A 87 39.52 10.21 -3.26
N VAL A 88 39.97 11.44 -3.04
CA VAL A 88 40.37 12.37 -4.11
C VAL A 88 41.80 12.85 -3.92
N LEU A 89 42.58 12.75 -5.00
CA LEU A 89 43.91 13.34 -5.09
C LEU A 89 43.80 14.76 -5.64
N TYR A 90 44.30 15.73 -4.89
CA TYR A 90 44.29 17.15 -5.25
C TYR A 90 45.69 17.70 -5.52
N ARG A 91 45.78 18.58 -6.51
CA ARG A 91 46.83 19.58 -6.60
C ARG A 91 46.42 20.80 -5.80
N LEU A 92 47.35 21.34 -5.01
CA LEU A 92 47.16 22.57 -4.24
C LEU A 92 47.81 23.74 -4.99
N GLY A 93 47.00 24.75 -5.28
CA GLY A 93 47.42 26.03 -5.85
C GLY A 93 47.84 27.04 -4.79
N ALA A 94 48.00 28.31 -5.20
CA ALA A 94 48.17 29.41 -4.27
C ALA A 94 46.95 29.50 -3.33
N ALA A 95 47.18 29.85 -2.06
CA ALA A 95 46.16 29.91 -1.01
C ALA A 95 45.38 28.60 -0.78
N GLU A 96 46.01 27.43 -1.00
CA GLU A 96 45.43 26.10 -0.75
C GLU A 96 44.19 25.75 -1.61
N ALA A 97 44.03 26.41 -2.77
CA ALA A 97 42.98 26.05 -3.72
C ALA A 97 43.18 24.62 -4.25
N LYS A 98 42.16 23.77 -4.08
CA LYS A 98 42.18 22.34 -4.47
C LYS A 98 41.73 22.16 -5.93
N THR A 99 42.53 21.48 -6.75
CA THR A 99 42.16 21.04 -8.11
C THR A 99 42.23 19.51 -8.19
N PRO A 100 41.11 18.81 -8.46
CA PRO A 100 41.08 17.34 -8.46
C PRO A 100 41.88 16.78 -9.63
N LEU A 101 42.66 15.73 -9.37
CA LEU A 101 43.52 15.07 -10.35
C LEU A 101 43.07 13.64 -10.64
N TRP A 102 42.59 12.96 -9.61
CA TRP A 102 42.09 11.59 -9.66
C TRP A 102 41.12 11.38 -8.49
N ASP A 103 40.11 10.55 -8.68
CA ASP A 103 39.16 10.17 -7.64
C ASP A 103 38.75 8.70 -7.76
N SER A 104 38.35 8.10 -6.63
CA SER A 104 37.89 6.71 -6.57
C SER A 104 36.47 6.50 -7.12
N LYS A 105 35.73 7.58 -7.43
CA LYS A 105 34.31 7.56 -7.88
C LYS A 105 33.38 6.88 -6.86
N THR A 106 33.65 7.06 -5.58
CA THR A 106 32.92 6.45 -4.45
C THR A 106 32.10 7.45 -3.65
N TRP A 107 31.74 8.61 -4.21
CA TRP A 107 30.89 9.63 -3.56
C TRP A 107 29.51 9.11 -3.10
N TRP A 108 29.07 7.95 -3.60
CA TRP A 108 27.84 7.30 -3.15
C TRP A 108 28.03 6.54 -1.82
N ALA A 109 29.26 6.25 -1.40
CA ALA A 109 29.55 5.51 -0.19
C ALA A 109 29.19 6.30 1.07
N GLY A 110 29.42 7.62 1.10
CA GLY A 110 29.02 8.49 2.21
C GLY A 110 27.52 8.76 2.30
N LEU A 111 26.75 8.29 1.31
CA LEU A 111 25.28 8.32 1.35
C LEU A 111 24.68 7.08 2.02
N GLN A 112 25.50 6.12 2.46
CA GLN A 112 25.00 4.96 3.19
C GLN A 112 24.54 5.38 4.58
N VAL A 113 23.35 4.94 4.97
CA VAL A 113 22.79 5.13 6.30
C VAL A 113 22.93 3.82 7.08
N GLY A 114 23.45 3.91 8.30
CA GLY A 114 23.59 2.78 9.21
C GLY A 114 22.33 2.47 10.01
N SER A 115 22.35 1.35 10.72
CA SER A 115 21.23 0.90 11.55
C SER A 115 20.86 1.90 12.65
N GLY A 116 19.56 2.06 12.88
CA GLY A 116 19.02 2.93 13.93
C GLY A 116 18.76 4.37 13.51
N ALA A 117 19.06 4.73 12.26
CA ALA A 117 18.62 6.01 11.70
C ALA A 117 17.09 6.08 11.61
N GLN A 118 16.54 7.29 11.67
CA GLN A 118 15.09 7.49 11.62
C GLN A 118 14.55 7.61 10.19
N VAL A 119 15.38 8.13 9.28
CA VAL A 119 14.99 8.46 7.91
C VAL A 119 16.11 8.18 6.93
N LEU A 120 15.70 7.91 5.69
CA LEU A 120 16.53 7.80 4.51
C LEU A 120 16.18 8.95 3.57
N ASN A 121 17.03 9.97 3.46
CA ASN A 121 16.80 11.11 2.59
C ASN A 121 17.18 10.79 1.12
N THR A 122 16.86 11.71 0.22
CA THR A 122 17.21 11.63 -1.21
C THR A 122 18.63 11.12 -1.44
N ASN A 123 18.74 10.12 -2.30
CA ASN A 123 19.92 9.37 -2.71
C ASN A 123 20.60 8.55 -1.61
N GLN A 124 20.19 8.68 -0.35
CA GLN A 124 20.68 7.83 0.72
C GLN A 124 20.18 6.40 0.54
N TRP A 125 20.98 5.46 1.02
CA TRP A 125 20.72 4.03 0.86
C TRP A 125 21.07 3.23 2.10
N ILE A 126 20.45 2.06 2.26
CA ILE A 126 20.78 1.07 3.28
C ILE A 126 21.13 -0.27 2.60
N GLY A 127 22.10 -0.98 3.15
CA GLY A 127 22.41 -2.35 2.73
C GLY A 127 21.50 -3.37 3.41
N THR A 128 21.70 -4.65 3.08
CA THR A 128 21.11 -5.74 3.88
C THR A 128 21.59 -5.72 5.33
N ASP A 129 20.79 -6.33 6.19
CA ASP A 129 21.00 -6.42 7.63
C ASP A 129 21.11 -5.06 8.32
N THR A 130 20.42 -4.07 7.74
CA THR A 130 20.32 -2.69 8.23
C THR A 130 18.86 -2.31 8.44
N TYR A 131 18.58 -1.49 9.47
CA TYR A 131 17.23 -1.02 9.77
C TYR A 131 17.14 0.49 10.03
N LEU A 132 15.96 1.05 9.74
CA LEU A 132 15.52 2.35 10.25
C LEU A 132 14.58 2.15 11.44
N ILE A 133 14.51 3.12 12.34
CA ILE A 133 13.70 3.08 13.57
C ILE A 133 12.70 4.23 13.63
N SER A 134 11.48 3.95 14.11
CA SER A 134 10.46 4.96 14.33
C SER A 134 10.92 6.00 15.37
N ARG A 135 10.41 7.22 15.30
CA ARG A 135 10.87 8.30 16.18
C ARG A 135 10.70 7.97 17.67
N ASP A 136 9.65 7.24 18.03
CA ASP A 136 9.38 6.74 19.38
C ASP A 136 10.11 5.44 19.74
N GLY A 137 10.91 4.91 18.81
CA GLY A 137 11.70 3.71 19.00
C GLY A 137 10.91 2.41 19.00
N ARG A 138 9.59 2.40 18.77
CA ARG A 138 8.72 1.20 18.91
C ARG A 138 8.71 0.25 17.71
N TYR A 139 9.06 0.76 16.53
CA TYR A 139 9.03 -0.01 15.29
C TYR A 139 10.33 0.17 14.52
N ALA A 140 10.67 -0.83 13.72
CA ALA A 140 11.78 -0.78 12.80
C ALA A 140 11.37 -1.33 11.44
N VAL A 141 11.92 -0.75 10.37
CA VAL A 141 11.92 -1.34 9.04
C VAL A 141 13.31 -1.88 8.74
N TYR A 142 13.41 -3.17 8.45
CA TYR A 142 14.65 -3.93 8.31
C TYR A 142 14.74 -4.53 6.92
N LEU A 143 15.82 -4.23 6.20
CA LEU A 143 16.15 -4.93 4.95
C LEU A 143 16.98 -6.17 5.31
N GLN A 144 16.39 -7.35 5.19
CA GLN A 144 17.02 -8.62 5.54
C GLN A 144 18.09 -9.04 4.51
N GLY A 145 19.03 -9.89 4.92
CA GLY A 145 20.03 -10.53 4.04
C GLY A 145 19.48 -11.24 2.80
N ASP A 146 18.22 -11.66 2.83
CA ASP A 146 17.52 -12.33 1.72
C ASP A 146 16.80 -11.35 0.76
N GLY A 147 16.90 -10.04 1.00
CA GLY A 147 16.25 -9.00 0.20
C GLY A 147 14.80 -8.72 0.59
N ASN A 148 14.29 -9.35 1.65
CA ASN A 148 12.97 -9.03 2.17
C ASN A 148 13.02 -7.77 3.04
N LEU A 149 12.18 -6.78 2.74
CA LEU A 149 11.98 -5.60 3.59
C LEU A 149 10.81 -5.87 4.54
N VAL A 150 11.09 -5.79 5.84
CA VAL A 150 10.19 -6.25 6.89
C VAL A 150 10.01 -5.19 7.95
N VAL A 151 8.78 -4.99 8.42
CA VAL A 151 8.49 -4.18 9.60
C VAL A 151 8.43 -5.08 10.83
N PHE A 152 9.13 -4.66 11.88
CA PHE A 152 9.16 -5.32 13.18
C PHE A 152 8.77 -4.33 14.29
N PRO A 153 8.23 -4.82 15.41
CA PRO A 153 8.33 -4.09 16.67
C PRO A 153 9.80 -4.10 17.13
N THR A 154 10.12 -3.28 18.11
CA THR A 154 11.47 -3.25 18.70
C THR A 154 11.47 -3.76 20.14
N HIS A 155 12.64 -4.18 20.59
CA HIS A 155 12.92 -4.32 22.02
C HIS A 155 13.12 -2.95 22.66
N PRO A 156 12.66 -2.75 23.91
CA PRO A 156 12.83 -1.50 24.65
C PRO A 156 14.26 -1.36 25.20
N THR A 157 15.26 -1.41 24.31
CA THR A 157 16.68 -1.21 24.58
C THR A 157 17.13 0.17 24.10
N SER A 158 18.30 0.63 24.53
CA SER A 158 18.93 1.85 23.98
C SER A 158 20.31 1.48 23.41
N PRO A 159 20.50 1.52 22.08
CA PRO A 159 19.50 1.81 21.05
C PRO A 159 18.42 0.72 20.93
N ALA A 160 17.26 1.08 20.40
CA ALA A 160 16.21 0.10 20.11
C ALA A 160 16.69 -0.87 19.00
N ILE A 161 16.27 -2.12 19.09
CA ILE A 161 16.69 -3.20 18.18
C ILE A 161 15.43 -3.91 17.67
N PRO A 162 15.32 -4.25 16.37
CA PRO A 162 14.20 -5.01 15.84
C PRO A 162 14.03 -6.37 16.54
N ASP A 163 12.80 -6.71 16.94
CA ASP A 163 12.43 -8.05 17.42
C ASP A 163 12.15 -8.96 16.21
N LEU A 164 13.21 -9.60 15.71
CA LEU A 164 13.17 -10.42 14.50
C LEU A 164 12.25 -11.65 14.62
N ALA A 165 11.80 -12.01 15.82
CA ALA A 165 10.86 -13.11 16.03
C ALA A 165 9.41 -12.73 15.72
N ARG A 166 9.11 -11.44 15.53
CA ARG A 166 7.74 -10.93 15.47
C ARG A 166 7.47 -10.01 14.26
N PRO A 167 7.62 -10.51 13.02
CA PRO A 167 7.36 -9.70 11.82
C PRO A 167 5.90 -9.21 11.79
N LEU A 168 5.69 -7.91 11.56
CA LEU A 168 4.37 -7.30 11.42
C LEU A 168 3.92 -7.20 9.96
N TRP A 169 4.89 -7.07 9.05
CA TRP A 169 4.68 -6.93 7.62
C TRP A 169 5.96 -7.24 6.86
N SER A 170 5.85 -7.75 5.63
CA SER A 170 6.96 -7.71 4.67
C SER A 170 6.50 -7.62 3.23
N ILE A 171 7.37 -7.13 2.36
CA ILE A 171 7.11 -7.13 0.90
C ILE A 171 6.84 -8.53 0.36
N ALA A 172 7.44 -9.58 0.94
CA ALA A 172 7.20 -10.96 0.50
C ALA A 172 5.83 -11.50 0.94
N SER A 173 5.35 -11.06 2.12
CA SER A 173 4.04 -11.47 2.65
C SER A 173 2.87 -10.66 2.09
N ASP A 174 3.15 -9.50 1.49
CA ASP A 174 2.17 -8.59 0.90
C ASP A 174 2.50 -8.32 -0.57
N PRO A 175 2.17 -9.25 -1.49
CA PRO A 175 2.32 -9.02 -2.91
C PRO A 175 1.33 -7.94 -3.34
N THR A 176 1.75 -6.69 -3.25
CA THR A 176 1.19 -5.54 -3.94
C THR A 176 1.69 -5.57 -5.40
N ASP A 177 1.06 -4.77 -6.25
CA ASP A 177 1.49 -4.43 -7.61
C ASP A 177 2.84 -3.68 -7.68
N GLN A 178 3.56 -3.57 -6.57
CA GLN A 178 4.83 -2.84 -6.42
C GLN A 178 6.07 -3.66 -6.82
N TYR A 179 5.92 -4.96 -7.06
CA TYR A 179 7.01 -5.76 -7.65
C TYR A 179 7.22 -5.33 -9.10
N VAL A 180 8.38 -4.71 -9.36
CA VAL A 180 8.80 -4.25 -10.69
C VAL A 180 9.80 -5.20 -11.35
N GLY A 181 10.15 -6.29 -10.65
CA GLY A 181 11.10 -7.29 -11.10
C GLY A 181 11.20 -8.46 -10.13
N THR A 182 12.30 -9.21 -10.20
CA THR A 182 12.56 -10.36 -9.32
C THR A 182 13.84 -10.16 -8.54
N ALA A 183 13.80 -10.47 -7.24
CA ALA A 183 15.00 -10.53 -6.42
C ALA A 183 15.80 -11.79 -6.83
N THR A 184 17.08 -11.62 -7.13
CA THR A 184 17.98 -12.72 -7.50
C THR A 184 18.19 -13.61 -6.28
N PRO A 185 17.80 -14.90 -6.26
CA PRO A 185 17.93 -15.75 -5.09
C PRO A 185 19.38 -15.86 -4.58
N GLY A 186 19.60 -15.67 -3.27
CA GLY A 186 20.94 -15.67 -2.67
C GLY A 186 21.84 -14.52 -3.16
N GLY A 187 21.23 -13.51 -3.79
CA GLY A 187 21.90 -12.32 -4.27
C GLY A 187 22.27 -11.36 -3.15
N ARG A 188 22.76 -10.19 -3.56
CA ARG A 188 22.96 -9.05 -2.67
C ARG A 188 21.90 -8.01 -2.98
N TYR A 189 21.54 -7.23 -1.97
CA TYR A 189 20.48 -6.22 -2.11
C TYR A 189 20.84 -4.93 -1.37
N TYR A 190 20.23 -3.85 -1.83
CA TYR A 190 20.20 -2.59 -1.10
C TYR A 190 18.88 -1.87 -1.39
N ALA A 191 18.52 -0.94 -0.53
CA ALA A 191 17.37 -0.05 -0.74
C ALA A 191 17.84 1.41 -0.81
N GLN A 192 17.21 2.21 -1.65
CA GLN A 192 17.56 3.62 -1.86
C GLN A 192 16.32 4.48 -1.95
N MET A 193 16.34 5.64 -1.29
CA MET A 193 15.39 6.71 -1.55
C MET A 193 15.90 7.54 -2.73
N GLN A 194 15.15 7.57 -3.83
CA GLN A 194 15.60 8.20 -5.07
C GLN A 194 15.22 9.67 -5.16
N ASP A 195 15.92 10.40 -6.03
CA ASP A 195 15.67 11.81 -6.27
C ASP A 195 14.38 12.10 -7.04
N ASP A 196 13.71 11.09 -7.60
CA ASP A 196 12.39 11.20 -8.22
C ASP A 196 11.24 10.94 -7.22
N GLY A 197 11.55 10.69 -5.95
CA GLY A 197 10.57 10.42 -4.91
C GLY A 197 10.15 8.95 -4.82
N ASN A 198 10.85 8.03 -5.49
CA ASN A 198 10.62 6.59 -5.37
C ASN A 198 11.56 5.96 -4.33
N PHE A 199 11.04 5.10 -3.46
CA PHE A 199 11.85 4.23 -2.61
C PHE A 199 11.95 2.85 -3.26
N VAL A 200 13.16 2.41 -3.57
CA VAL A 200 13.38 1.26 -4.47
C VAL A 200 14.37 0.27 -3.87
N LEU A 201 14.06 -1.00 -4.03
CA LEU A 201 14.91 -2.13 -3.66
C LEU A 201 15.56 -2.71 -4.93
N TYR A 202 16.87 -2.90 -4.86
CA TYR A 202 17.71 -3.31 -5.98
C TYR A 202 18.43 -4.61 -5.69
N ASN A 203 18.55 -5.45 -6.73
CA ASN A 203 19.63 -6.42 -6.79
C ASN A 203 20.97 -5.67 -6.84
N GLY A 204 22.03 -6.19 -6.22
CA GLY A 204 23.33 -5.53 -6.11
C GLY A 204 23.69 -5.19 -4.66
N SER A 205 24.98 -4.97 -4.37
CA SER A 205 25.45 -4.70 -3.01
C SER A 205 25.25 -3.26 -2.54
N ASP A 206 25.18 -2.32 -3.48
CA ASP A 206 25.27 -0.89 -3.24
C ASP A 206 24.95 -0.11 -4.54
N PRO A 207 24.79 1.23 -4.48
CA PRO A 207 24.51 2.04 -5.66
C PRO A 207 25.58 2.01 -6.77
N GLY A 208 26.85 1.74 -6.45
CA GLY A 208 27.94 1.59 -7.42
C GLY A 208 27.88 0.27 -8.18
N HIS A 209 27.36 -0.78 -7.53
CA HIS A 209 27.19 -2.14 -8.07
C HIS A 209 25.71 -2.49 -8.27
N ARG A 210 24.94 -1.53 -8.79
CA ARG A 210 23.49 -1.64 -9.00
C ARG A 210 23.14 -2.69 -10.06
N GLY A 211 22.28 -3.63 -9.66
CA GLY A 211 21.55 -4.54 -10.55
C GLY A 211 20.13 -4.06 -10.83
N THR A 212 19.26 -4.96 -11.28
CA THR A 212 17.86 -4.63 -11.60
C THR A 212 17.05 -4.31 -10.33
N PRO A 213 16.09 -3.35 -10.39
CA PRO A 213 15.13 -3.18 -9.32
C PRO A 213 14.17 -4.37 -9.26
N TYR A 214 13.74 -4.75 -8.06
CA TYR A 214 12.74 -5.82 -7.89
C TYR A 214 11.49 -5.37 -7.16
N TRP A 215 11.55 -4.29 -6.40
CA TRP A 215 10.39 -3.70 -5.73
C TRP A 215 10.53 -2.18 -5.68
N ALA A 216 9.43 -1.45 -5.85
CA ALA A 216 9.41 0.01 -5.75
C ALA A 216 8.13 0.51 -5.06
N SER A 217 8.24 1.59 -4.27
CA SER A 217 7.09 2.18 -3.59
C SER A 217 6.04 2.73 -4.55
N GLY A 218 6.36 2.89 -5.84
CA GLY A 218 5.45 3.40 -6.87
C GLY A 218 5.12 4.88 -6.66
N THR A 219 6.08 5.63 -6.11
CA THR A 219 5.91 7.06 -5.75
C THR A 219 6.76 7.98 -6.61
N ALA A 220 7.33 7.45 -7.70
CA ALA A 220 8.10 8.23 -8.66
C ALA A 220 7.28 9.40 -9.21
N ARG A 221 7.89 10.58 -9.27
CA ARG A 221 7.32 11.81 -9.81
C ARG A 221 8.12 12.26 -11.03
N ASN A 222 7.48 13.06 -11.87
CA ASN A 222 8.12 13.62 -13.07
C ASN A 222 9.18 14.69 -12.77
N GLN A 223 9.43 15.03 -11.49
CA GLN A 223 10.36 16.05 -11.07
C GLN A 223 11.30 15.49 -10.00
N LYS A 224 12.59 15.79 -10.17
CA LYS A 224 13.60 15.48 -9.16
C LYS A 224 13.49 16.45 -7.99
N GLY A 225 13.77 15.99 -6.78
CA GLY A 225 13.64 16.80 -5.57
C GLY A 225 14.14 16.13 -4.29
N GLU A 226 13.89 16.83 -3.18
CA GLU A 226 14.13 16.31 -1.84
C GLU A 226 12.96 15.46 -1.38
N PHE A 227 13.27 14.28 -0.88
CA PHE A 227 12.33 13.32 -0.36
C PHE A 227 12.96 12.53 0.78
N SER A 228 12.11 11.91 1.59
CA SER A 228 12.52 11.06 2.70
C SER A 228 11.68 9.80 2.77
N PHE A 229 12.32 8.70 3.13
CA PHE A 229 11.68 7.43 3.46
C PHE A 229 11.93 7.09 4.94
N GLY A 230 10.95 6.52 5.61
CA GLY A 230 11.15 6.03 6.97
C GLY A 230 9.92 5.30 7.51
N ILE A 231 9.93 5.02 8.81
CA ILE A 231 8.84 4.35 9.51
C ILE A 231 8.24 5.27 10.58
N GLU A 232 6.92 5.40 10.56
CA GLU A 232 6.19 6.18 11.56
C GLU A 232 6.09 5.47 12.91
N ASN A 233 5.72 6.24 13.93
CA ASN A 233 5.34 5.75 15.26
C ASN A 233 4.13 4.79 15.25
N THR A 234 3.45 4.67 14.11
CA THR A 234 2.33 3.76 13.88
C THR A 234 2.77 2.41 13.31
N GLY A 235 4.03 2.29 12.87
CA GLY A 235 4.55 1.14 12.14
C GLY A 235 4.32 1.18 10.63
N GLY A 236 3.71 2.25 10.10
CA GLY A 236 3.57 2.46 8.65
C GLY A 236 4.87 2.96 8.03
N LEU A 237 5.22 2.46 6.85
CA LEU A 237 6.31 3.04 6.05
C LEU A 237 5.80 4.30 5.35
N MET A 238 6.67 5.27 5.19
CA MET A 238 6.34 6.61 4.68
C MET A 238 7.29 6.98 3.56
N VAL A 239 6.75 7.53 2.49
CA VAL A 239 7.51 8.38 1.57
C VAL A 239 6.98 9.80 1.71
N CYS A 240 7.85 10.75 2.03
CA CYS A 240 7.50 12.16 2.23
C CYS A 240 8.23 13.07 1.24
N GLN A 241 7.61 14.20 0.90
CA GLN A 241 8.27 15.30 0.19
C GLN A 241 9.08 16.16 1.17
N GLY A 242 10.31 16.51 0.79
CA GLY A 242 11.26 17.25 1.62
C GLY A 242 12.26 16.34 2.34
N SER A 243 13.34 16.96 2.82
CA SER A 243 14.39 16.32 3.63
C SER A 243 14.07 16.43 5.13
N GLY A 244 14.58 15.48 5.92
CA GLY A 244 14.51 15.51 7.38
C GLY A 244 13.36 14.68 7.98
N ALA A 245 12.76 15.17 9.06
CA ALA A 245 11.82 14.40 9.87
C ALA A 245 10.52 14.08 9.12
N LEU A 246 10.01 12.85 9.29
CA LEU A 246 8.71 12.43 8.77
C LEU A 246 7.60 13.33 9.33
N SER A 247 6.74 13.83 8.44
CA SER A 247 5.61 14.71 8.78
C SER A 247 4.36 14.31 8.01
N ASP A 248 3.22 14.23 8.70
CA ASP A 248 1.90 13.93 8.13
C ASP A 248 1.51 14.84 6.96
N SER A 249 1.91 16.12 7.03
CA SER A 249 1.61 17.12 6.01
C SER A 249 2.43 16.95 4.72
N ALA A 250 3.48 16.14 4.77
CA ALA A 250 4.42 15.92 3.67
C ALA A 250 4.29 14.51 3.06
N VAL A 251 3.41 13.66 3.58
CA VAL A 251 3.28 12.26 3.15
C VAL A 251 2.77 12.19 1.70
N ILE A 252 3.57 11.56 0.86
CA ILE A 252 3.24 11.18 -0.51
C ILE A 252 2.49 9.85 -0.51
N ARG A 253 2.98 8.88 0.27
CA ARG A 253 2.38 7.54 0.37
C ARG A 253 2.72 6.90 1.70
N ARG A 254 1.76 6.16 2.24
CA ARG A 254 1.97 5.20 3.33
C ARG A 254 2.01 3.79 2.75
N VAL A 255 2.81 2.91 3.36
CA VAL A 255 2.77 1.48 3.08
C VAL A 255 2.52 0.77 4.41
N TYR A 256 1.30 0.27 4.58
CA TYR A 256 0.87 -0.47 5.78
C TYR A 256 0.74 -1.97 5.50
N PRO A 257 0.67 -2.82 6.55
CA PRO A 257 0.14 -4.18 6.46
C PRO A 257 -1.38 -4.19 6.26
N TYR A 258 -1.86 -3.69 5.12
CA TYR A 258 -3.28 -3.54 4.83
C TYR A 258 -4.06 -4.86 4.98
N ARG A 259 -3.46 -6.00 4.64
CA ARG A 259 -4.11 -7.32 4.73
C ARG A 259 -4.48 -7.73 6.15
N SER A 260 -3.79 -7.24 7.17
CA SER A 260 -4.00 -7.68 8.55
C SER A 260 -3.96 -6.53 9.54
N TRP A 261 -4.40 -5.35 9.12
CA TRP A 261 -4.25 -4.14 9.91
C TRP A 261 -5.02 -4.21 11.23
N MET A 262 -6.19 -4.84 11.29
CA MET A 262 -6.96 -4.96 12.55
C MET A 262 -6.19 -5.81 13.57
N GLY A 263 -5.61 -6.94 13.12
CA GLY A 263 -4.81 -7.83 13.97
C GLY A 263 -3.43 -7.29 14.34
N SER A 264 -2.71 -6.72 13.37
CA SER A 264 -1.35 -6.22 13.55
C SER A 264 -1.30 -4.92 14.34
N LEU A 265 -2.31 -4.06 14.21
CA LEU A 265 -2.38 -2.75 14.88
C LEU A 265 -3.41 -2.72 16.02
N GLY A 266 -4.08 -3.84 16.29
CA GLY A 266 -5.13 -3.95 17.29
C GLY A 266 -4.75 -3.48 18.69
N ALA A 267 -3.47 -3.51 19.07
CA ALA A 267 -3.01 -2.99 20.35
C ALA A 267 -3.36 -1.51 20.58
N HIS A 268 -3.59 -0.73 19.51
CA HIS A 268 -3.96 0.68 19.61
C HIS A 268 -5.47 0.90 19.80
N PHE A 269 -6.33 0.04 19.24
CA PHE A 269 -7.77 0.34 19.11
C PHE A 269 -8.72 -0.85 19.33
N ALA A 270 -8.23 -2.06 19.58
CA ALA A 270 -9.08 -3.26 19.63
C ALA A 270 -10.07 -3.28 20.80
N ASN A 271 -9.83 -2.50 21.84
CA ASN A 271 -10.71 -2.32 22.99
C ASN A 271 -11.82 -1.28 22.76
N ARG A 272 -11.84 -0.61 21.59
CA ARG A 272 -12.87 0.39 21.27
C ARG A 272 -14.15 -0.27 20.77
N PRO A 273 -15.31 0.32 21.07
CA PRO A 273 -16.57 -0.11 20.48
C PRO A 273 -16.54 -0.08 18.94
N LEU A 274 -17.15 -1.07 18.29
CA LEU A 274 -17.15 -1.23 16.83
C LEU A 274 -17.75 0.00 16.12
N HIS A 275 -18.78 0.62 16.69
CA HIS A 275 -19.36 1.87 16.19
C HIS A 275 -18.47 3.12 16.32
N GLN A 276 -17.32 3.00 16.97
CA GLN A 276 -16.32 4.06 17.12
C GLN A 276 -15.04 3.80 16.32
N LEU A 277 -14.90 2.62 15.70
CA LEU A 277 -13.79 2.33 14.80
C LEU A 277 -14.04 2.93 13.43
N VAL A 278 -13.03 3.53 12.82
CA VAL A 278 -13.10 3.95 11.42
C VAL A 278 -12.80 2.75 10.53
N ILE A 279 -13.79 2.29 9.77
CA ILE A 279 -13.72 1.06 8.97
C ILE A 279 -13.73 1.48 7.50
N PRO A 280 -12.67 1.20 6.73
CA PRO A 280 -12.67 1.47 5.31
C PRO A 280 -13.57 0.46 4.59
N GLY A 281 -14.40 0.96 3.69
CA GLY A 281 -15.37 0.18 2.94
C GLY A 281 -15.37 0.52 1.46
N THR A 282 -16.04 -0.29 0.67
CA THR A 282 -16.32 0.00 -0.75
C THR A 282 -17.82 0.12 -0.97
N HIS A 283 -18.23 1.09 -1.79
CA HIS A 283 -19.62 1.24 -2.22
C HIS A 283 -19.90 0.29 -3.39
N ASP A 284 -21.04 -0.41 -3.33
CA ASP A 284 -21.44 -1.46 -4.27
C ASP A 284 -20.30 -2.42 -4.64
N SER A 285 -19.70 -3.01 -3.59
CA SER A 285 -18.42 -3.72 -3.63
C SER A 285 -18.33 -4.80 -4.70
N GLY A 286 -19.45 -5.44 -5.05
CA GLY A 286 -19.49 -6.54 -6.01
C GLY A 286 -19.60 -6.13 -7.49
N THR A 287 -19.69 -4.84 -7.81
CA THR A 287 -19.95 -4.38 -9.18
C THR A 287 -18.76 -4.54 -10.15
N TYR A 288 -17.59 -4.95 -9.66
CA TYR A 288 -16.43 -5.28 -10.49
C TYR A 288 -16.72 -6.37 -11.52
N GLY A 289 -17.70 -7.23 -11.26
CA GLY A 289 -18.09 -8.35 -12.10
C GLY A 289 -19.47 -8.21 -12.76
N LEU A 290 -20.02 -6.99 -12.84
CA LEU A 290 -21.22 -6.75 -13.65
C LEU A 290 -20.97 -7.18 -15.09
N ASP A 291 -21.95 -7.86 -15.68
CA ASP A 291 -21.80 -8.49 -16.99
C ASP A 291 -23.06 -8.26 -17.83
N PRO A 292 -22.99 -7.41 -18.88
CA PRO A 292 -24.10 -7.21 -19.81
C PRO A 292 -24.62 -8.52 -20.43
N GLY A 293 -23.77 -9.53 -20.59
CA GLY A 293 -24.17 -10.86 -21.08
C GLY A 293 -25.08 -11.63 -20.11
N LYS A 294 -25.11 -11.26 -18.82
CA LYS A 294 -26.08 -11.80 -17.85
C LYS A 294 -27.44 -11.09 -17.89
N GLY A 295 -27.54 -9.99 -18.63
CA GLY A 295 -28.75 -9.20 -18.82
C GLY A 295 -29.05 -8.24 -17.67
N PHE A 296 -30.09 -7.44 -17.89
CA PHE A 296 -30.61 -6.46 -16.93
C PHE A 296 -31.23 -7.14 -15.71
N SER A 297 -30.91 -6.60 -14.53
CA SER A 297 -31.52 -7.01 -13.25
C SER A 297 -32.88 -6.32 -13.05
N ARG A 298 -33.62 -6.71 -12.01
CA ARG A 298 -34.99 -6.20 -11.82
C ARG A 298 -35.01 -4.75 -11.32
N ASP A 299 -33.88 -4.26 -10.84
CA ASP A 299 -33.67 -2.87 -10.46
C ASP A 299 -33.29 -1.96 -11.65
N SER A 300 -33.23 -2.48 -12.88
CA SER A 300 -33.09 -1.65 -14.07
C SER A 300 -34.37 -0.84 -14.34
N SER A 301 -34.22 0.32 -14.98
CA SER A 301 -35.36 1.10 -15.47
C SER A 301 -35.72 0.67 -16.89
N ALA A 302 -37.00 0.42 -17.17
CA ALA A 302 -37.48 0.00 -18.49
C ALA A 302 -37.13 0.99 -19.62
N PHE A 303 -36.87 2.25 -19.28
CA PHE A 303 -36.40 3.29 -20.21
C PHE A 303 -34.92 3.12 -20.59
N GLY A 304 -34.07 2.66 -19.67
CA GLY A 304 -32.66 2.36 -19.92
C GLY A 304 -32.47 1.13 -20.81
N ASP A 305 -33.23 0.06 -20.55
CA ASP A 305 -33.09 -1.22 -21.26
C ASP A 305 -33.42 -1.10 -22.77
N PHE A 306 -34.35 -0.20 -23.14
CA PHE A 306 -34.73 0.04 -24.54
C PHE A 306 -33.68 0.87 -25.31
N LEU A 307 -32.99 1.79 -24.63
CA LEU A 307 -32.01 2.70 -25.25
C LEU A 307 -30.57 2.19 -25.18
N ASP A 308 -30.28 1.19 -24.33
CA ASP A 308 -28.98 0.51 -24.25
C ASP A 308 -29.13 -1.01 -24.46
N PRO A 309 -29.45 -1.48 -25.68
CA PRO A 309 -29.65 -2.91 -25.95
C PRO A 309 -28.39 -3.77 -25.73
N THR A 310 -27.22 -3.13 -25.60
CA THR A 310 -25.95 -3.82 -25.33
C THR A 310 -25.60 -3.91 -23.86
N GLY A 311 -26.25 -3.11 -22.99
CA GLY A 311 -25.92 -2.95 -21.58
C GLY A 311 -24.57 -2.28 -21.30
N ASN A 312 -23.87 -1.75 -22.32
CA ASN A 312 -22.54 -1.16 -22.15
C ASN A 312 -22.59 0.19 -21.43
N THR A 313 -23.62 1.00 -21.68
CA THR A 313 -23.84 2.26 -20.97
C THR A 313 -24.19 1.96 -19.52
N THR A 314 -25.08 1.00 -19.29
CA THR A 314 -25.46 0.56 -17.94
C THR A 314 -24.26 0.01 -17.17
N LEU A 315 -23.36 -0.74 -17.82
CA LEU A 315 -22.11 -1.18 -17.20
C LEU A 315 -21.21 0.00 -16.81
N ALA A 316 -21.03 0.97 -17.71
CA ALA A 316 -20.17 2.13 -17.46
C ALA A 316 -20.65 2.99 -16.28
N TRP A 317 -21.96 3.05 -16.05
CA TRP A 317 -22.58 3.82 -14.96
C TRP A 317 -22.91 3.00 -13.71
N GLY A 318 -23.02 1.67 -13.82
CA GLY A 318 -23.30 0.77 -12.71
C GLY A 318 -22.05 0.22 -12.02
N ARG A 319 -20.88 0.22 -12.70
CA ARG A 319 -19.64 -0.26 -12.11
C ARG A 319 -19.02 0.79 -11.19
N SER A 320 -18.95 0.50 -9.90
CA SER A 320 -18.31 1.33 -8.87
C SER A 320 -16.95 0.82 -8.41
N GLN A 321 -16.63 -0.45 -8.66
CA GLN A 321 -15.33 -1.05 -8.30
C GLN A 321 -14.69 -1.75 -9.51
N ASP A 322 -13.37 -1.74 -9.58
CA ASP A 322 -12.60 -2.46 -10.60
C ASP A 322 -11.99 -3.78 -10.07
N ARG A 323 -11.79 -3.88 -8.75
CA ARG A 323 -11.15 -5.03 -8.09
C ARG A 323 -12.15 -6.03 -7.52
N ASP A 324 -11.80 -7.32 -7.58
CA ASP A 324 -12.55 -8.39 -6.92
C ASP A 324 -12.51 -8.27 -5.38
N ILE A 325 -13.40 -9.02 -4.71
CA ILE A 325 -13.55 -8.98 -3.24
C ILE A 325 -12.24 -9.34 -2.53
N LEU A 326 -11.52 -10.37 -3.00
CA LEU A 326 -10.28 -10.79 -2.34
C LEU A 326 -9.23 -9.67 -2.39
N THR A 327 -9.15 -8.99 -3.53
CA THR A 327 -8.25 -7.86 -3.74
C THR A 327 -8.65 -6.68 -2.87
N GLN A 328 -9.95 -6.34 -2.79
CA GLN A 328 -10.46 -5.30 -1.88
C GLN A 328 -10.06 -5.60 -0.41
N LEU A 329 -10.29 -6.81 0.07
CA LEU A 329 -9.92 -7.22 1.44
C LEU A 329 -8.41 -7.18 1.67
N ARG A 330 -7.61 -7.63 0.70
CA ARG A 330 -6.15 -7.56 0.76
C ARG A 330 -5.64 -6.12 0.81
N SER A 331 -6.32 -5.20 0.14
CA SER A 331 -6.04 -3.77 0.21
C SER A 331 -6.51 -3.10 1.50
N GLY A 332 -7.11 -3.83 2.45
CA GLY A 332 -7.46 -3.33 3.78
C GLY A 332 -8.93 -2.97 3.99
N ILE A 333 -9.78 -3.14 2.97
CA ILE A 333 -11.24 -2.95 3.07
C ILE A 333 -11.84 -3.96 4.06
N ARG A 334 -12.72 -3.51 4.94
CA ARG A 334 -13.40 -4.34 5.95
C ARG A 334 -14.91 -4.15 6.01
N PHE A 335 -15.47 -3.25 5.20
CA PHE A 335 -16.91 -3.13 4.98
C PHE A 335 -17.24 -3.34 3.51
N LEU A 336 -18.17 -4.25 3.20
CA LEU A 336 -18.62 -4.54 1.84
C LEU A 336 -20.11 -4.23 1.70
N ASP A 337 -20.47 -3.27 0.85
CA ASP A 337 -21.86 -2.95 0.46
C ASP A 337 -22.26 -3.86 -0.72
N LEU A 338 -23.11 -4.85 -0.46
CA LEU A 338 -23.46 -5.91 -1.40
C LEU A 338 -24.95 -5.85 -1.73
N ARG A 339 -25.27 -5.23 -2.86
CA ARG A 339 -26.63 -5.28 -3.42
C ARG A 339 -26.90 -6.60 -4.10
N VAL A 340 -27.99 -7.27 -3.75
CA VAL A 340 -28.30 -8.63 -4.18
C VAL A 340 -29.73 -8.80 -4.71
N GLU A 341 -29.92 -9.70 -5.66
CA GLU A 341 -31.26 -10.13 -6.12
C GLU A 341 -31.30 -11.61 -6.49
N ASN A 342 -32.48 -12.21 -6.41
CA ASN A 342 -32.73 -13.55 -6.95
C ASN A 342 -32.88 -13.47 -8.47
N ARG A 343 -31.95 -14.10 -9.20
CA ARG A 343 -31.97 -14.22 -10.65
C ARG A 343 -32.69 -15.51 -11.06
N PRO A 344 -33.89 -15.43 -11.69
CA PRO A 344 -34.55 -16.61 -12.25
C PRO A 344 -33.71 -17.25 -13.35
N HIS A 345 -33.91 -18.54 -13.58
CA HIS A 345 -33.27 -19.25 -14.68
C HIS A 345 -33.73 -18.66 -16.03
N PRO A 346 -32.83 -18.47 -17.01
CA PRO A 346 -33.17 -17.93 -18.34
C PRO A 346 -34.22 -18.77 -19.10
N HIS A 347 -34.32 -20.05 -18.76
CA HIS A 347 -35.35 -20.97 -19.25
C HIS A 347 -36.18 -21.47 -18.05
N PRO A 348 -37.24 -20.75 -17.66
CA PRO A 348 -38.04 -21.09 -16.48
C PRO A 348 -39.03 -22.24 -16.73
N ILE A 349 -39.09 -22.78 -17.95
CA ILE A 349 -39.97 -23.91 -18.27
C ILE A 349 -39.27 -25.21 -17.86
N GLN A 350 -39.89 -25.96 -16.96
CA GLN A 350 -39.43 -27.29 -16.57
C GLN A 350 -39.45 -28.25 -17.78
N PRO A 351 -38.31 -28.86 -18.15
CA PRO A 351 -38.30 -29.95 -19.14
C PRO A 351 -39.11 -31.13 -18.59
N HIS A 352 -39.93 -31.78 -19.43
CA HIS A 352 -40.75 -32.93 -19.00
C HIS A 352 -39.89 -34.02 -18.31
N GLY A 353 -40.09 -34.21 -17.01
CA GLY A 353 -39.48 -35.28 -16.21
C GLY A 353 -38.16 -34.95 -15.49
N GLY A 354 -37.67 -33.70 -15.53
CA GLY A 354 -36.46 -33.27 -14.81
C GLY A 354 -36.73 -32.27 -13.67
N PRO A 355 -35.76 -32.00 -12.78
CA PRO A 355 -35.87 -30.92 -11.80
C PRO A 355 -36.08 -29.56 -12.48
N HIS A 356 -36.76 -28.64 -11.79
CA HIS A 356 -36.99 -27.30 -12.31
C HIS A 356 -35.63 -26.59 -12.47
N PRO A 357 -35.39 -25.82 -13.54
CA PRO A 357 -34.11 -25.08 -13.71
C PRO A 357 -33.79 -24.05 -12.61
N ASP A 358 -34.78 -23.73 -11.76
CA ASP A 358 -34.63 -22.91 -10.54
C ASP A 358 -34.33 -23.72 -9.27
N ASP A 359 -34.21 -25.05 -9.34
CA ASP A 359 -33.80 -25.91 -8.20
C ASP A 359 -32.29 -25.79 -7.89
N ARG A 360 -31.60 -24.84 -8.52
CA ARG A 360 -30.19 -24.53 -8.23
C ARG A 360 -30.04 -24.07 -6.77
N PRO A 361 -28.93 -24.41 -6.10
CA PRO A 361 -28.65 -23.89 -4.77
C PRO A 361 -28.71 -22.35 -4.72
N TRP A 362 -29.19 -21.79 -3.61
CA TRP A 362 -29.41 -20.35 -3.46
C TRP A 362 -28.17 -19.51 -3.73
N GLN A 363 -26.98 -20.01 -3.39
CA GLN A 363 -25.72 -19.32 -3.65
C GLN A 363 -25.41 -19.10 -5.14
N HIS A 364 -26.07 -19.83 -6.04
CA HIS A 364 -25.96 -19.68 -7.50
C HIS A 364 -27.17 -18.98 -8.12
N ARG A 365 -28.17 -18.64 -7.32
CA ARG A 365 -29.39 -17.91 -7.72
C ARG A 365 -29.36 -16.47 -7.26
N ILE A 366 -28.74 -16.18 -6.13
CA ILE A 366 -28.56 -14.82 -5.64
C ILE A 366 -27.33 -14.22 -6.31
N HIS A 367 -27.53 -13.08 -6.97
CA HIS A 367 -26.50 -12.37 -7.71
C HIS A 367 -26.30 -10.97 -7.14
N ILE A 368 -25.08 -10.46 -7.27
CA ILE A 368 -24.84 -9.02 -7.15
C ILE A 368 -25.60 -8.31 -8.27
N VAL A 369 -26.18 -7.15 -7.97
CA VAL A 369 -26.84 -6.31 -8.97
C VAL A 369 -26.44 -4.85 -8.86
N HIS A 370 -26.53 -4.17 -9.99
CA HIS A 370 -26.70 -2.72 -10.09
C HIS A 370 -27.17 -2.40 -11.50
N SER A 371 -28.48 -2.52 -11.75
CA SER A 371 -29.12 -2.51 -13.08
C SER A 371 -28.69 -3.63 -14.06
N LEU A 372 -27.53 -4.26 -13.86
CA LEU A 372 -27.10 -5.50 -14.51
C LEU A 372 -26.87 -6.59 -13.45
N TYR A 373 -26.98 -7.85 -13.87
CA TYR A 373 -26.53 -8.97 -13.04
C TYR A 373 -24.99 -9.09 -13.04
N GLY A 374 -24.43 -9.30 -11.86
CA GLY A 374 -23.01 -9.54 -11.62
C GLY A 374 -22.69 -11.00 -11.23
N PRO A 375 -21.60 -11.21 -10.46
CA PRO A 375 -21.25 -12.52 -9.92
C PRO A 375 -22.35 -13.05 -8.99
N ASN A 376 -22.48 -14.36 -8.87
CA ASN A 376 -23.32 -14.96 -7.84
C ASN A 376 -22.67 -14.82 -6.45
N VAL A 377 -23.45 -14.92 -5.39
CA VAL A 377 -22.94 -14.71 -4.02
C VAL A 377 -21.89 -15.73 -3.59
N ALA A 378 -21.81 -16.92 -4.20
CA ALA A 378 -20.70 -17.85 -3.93
C ALA A 378 -19.35 -17.30 -4.44
N GLU A 379 -19.35 -16.69 -5.64
CA GLU A 379 -18.17 -16.04 -6.23
C GLU A 379 -17.68 -14.84 -5.39
N VAL A 380 -18.56 -14.26 -4.57
CA VAL A 380 -18.29 -13.10 -3.69
C VAL A 380 -17.87 -13.54 -2.29
N LEU A 381 -18.57 -14.52 -1.68
CA LEU A 381 -18.41 -14.86 -0.26
C LEU A 381 -17.35 -15.94 0.01
N VAL A 382 -17.08 -16.85 -0.93
CA VAL A 382 -15.97 -17.81 -0.79
C VAL A 382 -14.62 -17.09 -0.66
N PRO A 383 -14.31 -16.04 -1.44
CA PRO A 383 -13.11 -15.24 -1.21
C PRO A 383 -13.04 -14.56 0.17
N VAL A 384 -14.18 -14.16 0.76
CA VAL A 384 -14.23 -13.61 2.13
C VAL A 384 -13.83 -14.68 3.14
N GLU A 385 -14.39 -15.88 3.03
CA GLU A 385 -14.04 -17.02 3.88
C GLU A 385 -12.54 -17.35 3.76
N GLN A 386 -12.03 -17.44 2.52
CA GLN A 386 -10.62 -17.70 2.23
C GLN A 386 -9.71 -16.67 2.90
N PHE A 387 -10.07 -15.39 2.82
CA PHE A 387 -9.33 -14.31 3.47
C PHE A 387 -9.32 -14.49 4.99
N LEU A 388 -10.48 -14.67 5.62
CA LEU A 388 -10.61 -14.77 7.08
C LEU A 388 -9.95 -16.02 7.66
N SER A 389 -9.90 -17.11 6.90
CA SER A 389 -9.18 -18.33 7.27
C SER A 389 -7.66 -18.13 7.34
N ASN A 390 -7.11 -17.19 6.57
CA ASN A 390 -5.69 -16.83 6.60
C ASN A 390 -5.38 -15.64 7.55
N HIS A 391 -6.40 -14.89 7.99
CA HIS A 391 -6.23 -13.67 8.77
C HIS A 391 -7.17 -13.65 9.99
N ARG A 392 -6.85 -14.46 11.01
CA ARG A 392 -7.73 -14.77 12.17
C ARG A 392 -8.21 -13.58 13.02
N LYS A 393 -7.52 -12.44 12.94
CA LYS A 393 -7.87 -11.22 13.68
C LYS A 393 -8.49 -10.13 12.79
N GLU A 394 -8.80 -10.42 11.55
CA GLU A 394 -9.56 -9.51 10.71
C GLU A 394 -11.06 -9.77 10.90
N VAL A 395 -11.82 -8.68 10.95
CA VAL A 395 -13.28 -8.69 11.03
C VAL A 395 -13.84 -8.00 9.80
N VAL A 396 -14.71 -8.68 9.06
CA VAL A 396 -15.37 -8.14 7.87
C VAL A 396 -16.85 -7.89 8.17
N VAL A 397 -17.33 -6.69 7.86
CA VAL A 397 -18.73 -6.31 7.90
C VAL A 397 -19.32 -6.47 6.50
N LEU A 398 -20.26 -7.40 6.37
CA LEU A 398 -21.01 -7.64 5.15
C LEU A 398 -22.37 -6.96 5.28
N TYR A 399 -22.67 -6.03 4.37
CA TYR A 399 -23.98 -5.39 4.32
C TYR A 399 -24.72 -5.87 3.07
N PHE A 400 -25.81 -6.61 3.26
CA PHE A 400 -26.66 -7.08 2.16
C PHE A 400 -27.93 -6.25 2.04
N SER A 401 -28.19 -5.75 0.83
CA SER A 401 -29.37 -4.94 0.53
C SER A 401 -29.94 -5.18 -0.87
N THR A 402 -31.10 -4.59 -1.14
CA THR A 402 -31.88 -4.66 -2.38
C THR A 402 -32.32 -3.25 -2.78
N ASN A 403 -32.54 -3.02 -4.08
CA ASN A 403 -33.02 -1.72 -4.59
C ASN A 403 -34.53 -1.66 -4.77
N VAL A 404 -35.21 -2.81 -4.86
CA VAL A 404 -36.65 -2.91 -5.04
C VAL A 404 -37.24 -3.89 -4.03
N ASN A 405 -38.32 -3.48 -3.36
CA ASN A 405 -39.06 -4.28 -2.34
C ASN A 405 -39.62 -5.63 -2.84
N ARG A 406 -39.29 -6.09 -4.06
CA ARG A 406 -39.80 -7.32 -4.69
C ARG A 406 -38.75 -8.17 -5.43
N SER A 407 -37.46 -7.86 -5.35
CA SER A 407 -36.41 -8.67 -6.03
C SER A 407 -35.91 -9.86 -5.20
N MET A 408 -36.21 -9.87 -3.91
CA MET A 408 -35.95 -10.98 -2.98
C MET A 408 -37.24 -11.34 -2.24
N ASP A 409 -37.79 -12.53 -2.50
CA ASP A 409 -38.93 -13.05 -1.76
C ASP A 409 -38.48 -13.76 -0.46
N PRO A 410 -39.39 -14.01 0.52
CA PRO A 410 -39.01 -14.64 1.78
C PRO A 410 -38.25 -15.97 1.64
N PRO A 411 -38.61 -16.89 0.70
CA PRO A 411 -37.81 -18.09 0.46
C PRO A 411 -36.39 -17.82 -0.02
N ALA A 412 -36.19 -16.83 -0.92
CA ALA A 412 -34.86 -16.44 -1.35
C ALA A 412 -34.03 -15.84 -0.21
N TRP A 413 -34.63 -15.00 0.63
CA TRP A 413 -33.97 -14.46 1.81
C TRP A 413 -33.53 -15.54 2.78
N GLN A 414 -34.44 -16.46 3.13
CA GLN A 414 -34.17 -17.57 4.03
C GLN A 414 -33.07 -18.47 3.49
N GLY A 415 -33.20 -18.90 2.23
CA GLY A 415 -32.23 -19.78 1.60
C GLY A 415 -30.85 -19.16 1.40
N PHE A 416 -30.79 -17.84 1.18
CA PHE A 416 -29.52 -17.12 1.15
C PHE A 416 -28.90 -17.03 2.56
N ALA A 417 -29.70 -16.75 3.58
CA ALA A 417 -29.23 -16.69 4.96
C ALA A 417 -28.74 -18.05 5.47
N ASP A 418 -29.40 -19.15 5.08
CA ASP A 418 -28.93 -20.52 5.34
C ASP A 418 -27.52 -20.75 4.78
N TYR A 419 -27.27 -20.31 3.52
CA TYR A 419 -25.96 -20.40 2.89
C TYR A 419 -24.89 -19.57 3.63
N VAL A 420 -25.20 -18.31 3.98
CA VAL A 420 -24.29 -17.44 4.74
C VAL A 420 -23.95 -18.07 6.11
N THR A 421 -24.97 -18.62 6.78
CA THR A 421 -24.82 -19.31 8.06
C THR A 421 -23.91 -20.54 7.94
N ALA A 422 -24.13 -21.37 6.92
CA ALA A 422 -23.34 -22.56 6.66
C ALA A 422 -21.88 -22.23 6.30
N LEU A 423 -21.66 -21.18 5.51
CA LEU A 423 -20.33 -20.80 5.03
C LEU A 423 -19.44 -20.28 6.17
N PHE A 424 -19.96 -19.38 7.00
CA PHE A 424 -19.15 -18.71 8.03
C PHE A 424 -19.23 -19.37 9.41
N GLY A 425 -20.31 -20.12 9.71
CA GLY A 425 -20.48 -20.86 10.95
C GLY A 425 -20.18 -20.01 12.20
N ASN A 426 -19.30 -20.52 13.07
CA ASN A 426 -18.94 -19.85 14.32
C ASN A 426 -18.21 -18.50 14.14
N ARG A 427 -17.74 -18.17 12.93
CA ARG A 427 -17.15 -16.85 12.65
C ARG A 427 -18.21 -15.74 12.64
N LEU A 428 -19.50 -16.07 12.55
CA LEU A 428 -20.59 -15.08 12.58
C LEU A 428 -20.74 -14.46 13.98
N ALA A 429 -20.69 -13.14 14.04
CA ALA A 429 -20.96 -12.36 15.24
C ALA A 429 -22.47 -12.14 15.40
N PRO A 430 -23.13 -12.70 16.42
CA PRO A 430 -24.57 -12.53 16.59
C PRO A 430 -24.94 -11.10 17.00
N ALA A 431 -26.12 -10.63 16.58
CA ALA A 431 -26.63 -9.29 16.89
C ALA A 431 -26.76 -8.98 18.39
N SER A 432 -26.86 -10.02 19.23
CA SER A 432 -26.89 -9.93 20.68
C SER A 432 -25.61 -9.32 21.30
N LEU A 433 -24.51 -9.27 20.55
CA LEU A 433 -23.29 -8.57 20.97
C LEU A 433 -23.45 -7.04 20.96
N GLY A 434 -24.36 -6.52 20.13
CA GLY A 434 -24.59 -5.09 19.95
C GLY A 434 -23.45 -4.37 19.24
N THR A 435 -23.72 -3.16 18.75
CA THR A 435 -22.75 -2.30 18.05
C THR A 435 -21.61 -1.80 18.94
N ALA A 436 -21.75 -1.93 20.27
CA ALA A 436 -20.72 -1.58 21.24
C ALA A 436 -19.67 -2.68 21.44
N VAL A 437 -19.83 -3.84 20.81
CA VAL A 437 -18.84 -4.92 20.82
C VAL A 437 -17.48 -4.40 20.35
N THR A 438 -16.40 -4.89 20.95
CA THR A 438 -15.02 -4.52 20.59
C THR A 438 -14.37 -5.61 19.73
N LEU A 439 -13.28 -5.29 19.03
CA LEU A 439 -12.52 -6.31 18.30
C LEU A 439 -11.96 -7.38 19.25
N ASP A 440 -11.50 -6.99 20.44
CA ASP A 440 -11.03 -7.94 21.46
C ASP A 440 -12.11 -8.96 21.84
N ILE A 441 -13.35 -8.52 22.02
CA ILE A 441 -14.47 -9.41 22.32
C ILE A 441 -14.74 -10.34 21.14
N LEU A 442 -14.78 -9.81 19.91
CA LEU A 442 -15.00 -10.63 18.71
C LEU A 442 -13.93 -11.71 18.58
N TRP A 443 -12.64 -11.35 18.68
CA TRP A 443 -11.53 -12.28 18.58
C TRP A 443 -11.53 -13.33 19.69
N SER A 444 -11.79 -12.93 20.93
CA SER A 444 -11.83 -13.86 22.07
C SER A 444 -12.92 -14.93 21.92
N ARG A 445 -13.97 -14.64 21.14
CA ARG A 445 -15.09 -15.54 20.85
C ARG A 445 -14.99 -16.22 19.48
N GLY A 446 -13.91 -15.98 18.73
CA GLY A 446 -13.70 -16.54 17.40
C GLY A 446 -14.59 -15.94 16.30
N HIS A 447 -15.21 -14.79 16.55
CA HIS A 447 -16.03 -14.10 15.55
C HIS A 447 -15.17 -13.21 14.63
N GLN A 448 -15.50 -13.24 13.34
CA GLN A 448 -14.83 -12.49 12.28
C GLN A 448 -15.78 -11.87 11.25
N VAL A 449 -17.07 -12.21 11.29
CA VAL A 449 -18.04 -11.72 10.29
C VAL A 449 -19.22 -11.08 10.99
N VAL A 450 -19.46 -9.79 10.71
CA VAL A 450 -20.70 -9.10 11.08
C VAL A 450 -21.57 -9.03 9.83
N VAL A 451 -22.77 -9.59 9.88
CA VAL A 451 -23.73 -9.55 8.76
C VAL A 451 -24.83 -8.56 9.10
N ILE A 452 -24.86 -7.44 8.38
CA ILE A 452 -25.97 -6.48 8.41
C ILE A 452 -26.95 -6.85 7.30
N TRP A 453 -28.20 -7.04 7.66
CA TRP A 453 -29.21 -7.66 6.79
C TRP A 453 -30.45 -6.79 6.66
N GLU A 454 -30.98 -6.66 5.44
CA GLU A 454 -32.13 -5.82 5.15
C GLU A 454 -33.46 -6.42 5.63
N ASP A 455 -33.74 -7.70 5.40
CA ASP A 455 -35.00 -8.34 5.83
C ASP A 455 -35.01 -8.64 7.35
N PRO A 456 -35.82 -7.97 8.18
CA PRO A 456 -35.74 -8.09 9.63
C PRO A 456 -36.13 -9.48 10.18
N ALA A 457 -37.05 -10.18 9.50
CA ALA A 457 -37.53 -11.49 9.91
C ALA A 457 -36.43 -12.55 9.76
N THR A 458 -35.78 -12.58 8.60
CA THR A 458 -34.63 -13.45 8.33
C THR A 458 -33.47 -13.09 9.24
N ALA A 459 -33.20 -11.79 9.45
CA ALA A 459 -32.13 -11.34 10.34
C ALA A 459 -32.30 -11.87 11.76
N THR A 460 -33.52 -11.78 12.30
CA THR A 460 -33.87 -12.29 13.63
C THR A 460 -33.68 -13.81 13.72
N THR A 461 -34.14 -14.54 12.70
CA THR A 461 -34.07 -16.02 12.66
C THR A 461 -32.63 -16.53 12.66
N HIS A 462 -31.72 -15.84 11.97
CA HIS A 462 -30.30 -16.22 11.85
C HIS A 462 -29.37 -15.54 12.86
N GLY A 463 -29.89 -14.63 13.70
CA GLY A 463 -29.07 -13.82 14.60
C GLY A 463 -28.18 -12.80 13.88
N PHE A 464 -28.48 -12.47 12.61
CA PHE A 464 -27.84 -11.38 11.88
C PHE A 464 -28.30 -10.02 12.41
N TRP A 465 -27.57 -8.97 12.06
CA TRP A 465 -27.79 -7.62 12.57
C TRP A 465 -28.85 -6.92 11.71
N PRO A 466 -30.06 -6.62 12.23
CA PRO A 466 -31.12 -6.01 11.43
C PRO A 466 -30.74 -4.57 11.05
N LYS A 467 -30.72 -4.24 9.75
CA LYS A 467 -30.20 -2.96 9.22
C LYS A 467 -30.70 -1.75 10.01
N ASP A 468 -32.01 -1.59 10.14
CA ASP A 468 -32.61 -0.39 10.74
C ASP A 468 -32.31 -0.24 12.24
N ALA A 469 -31.98 -1.35 12.93
CA ALA A 469 -31.60 -1.34 14.33
C ALA A 469 -30.13 -0.96 14.53
N VAL A 470 -29.24 -1.28 13.59
CA VAL A 470 -27.79 -1.21 13.81
C VAL A 470 -27.03 -0.23 12.92
N LEU A 471 -27.60 0.24 11.81
CA LEU A 471 -26.88 1.02 10.80
C LEU A 471 -27.66 2.29 10.43
N ASP A 472 -27.04 3.44 10.66
CA ASP A 472 -27.46 4.70 10.06
C ASP A 472 -26.78 4.84 8.69
N LYS A 473 -27.57 4.71 7.61
CA LYS A 473 -27.10 4.87 6.23
C LYS A 473 -27.53 6.23 5.71
N PHE A 474 -26.55 7.06 5.36
CA PHE A 474 -26.78 8.36 4.77
C PHE A 474 -26.35 8.35 3.31
N TRP A 475 -27.29 8.67 2.43
CA TRP A 475 -27.10 8.63 0.99
C TRP A 475 -27.38 10.00 0.38
N TYR A 476 -26.47 10.47 -0.48
CA TYR A 476 -26.67 11.67 -1.26
C TYR A 476 -27.37 11.32 -2.59
N SER A 477 -28.70 11.40 -2.62
CA SER A 477 -29.49 11.34 -3.86
C SER A 477 -30.14 12.69 -4.13
N ASN A 478 -29.43 13.57 -4.83
CA ASN A 478 -30.03 14.82 -5.30
C ASN A 478 -29.94 14.93 -6.82
N ASP A 479 -30.92 15.61 -7.39
CA ASP A 479 -30.92 16.03 -8.80
C ASP A 479 -29.81 17.06 -9.11
N ASP A 480 -28.97 17.45 -8.16
CA ASP A 480 -27.84 18.37 -8.35
C ASP A 480 -26.51 17.71 -7.91
N PRO A 481 -25.85 16.96 -8.80
CA PRO A 481 -24.60 16.26 -8.53
C PRO A 481 -23.44 17.27 -8.45
N SER A 482 -23.05 17.65 -7.24
CA SER A 482 -21.92 18.56 -6.99
C SER A 482 -21.11 18.15 -5.75
N LEU A 483 -19.82 18.50 -5.75
CA LEU A 483 -18.95 18.29 -4.59
C LEU A 483 -19.43 19.05 -3.36
N ALA A 484 -19.91 20.29 -3.55
CA ALA A 484 -20.44 21.11 -2.46
C ALA A 484 -21.70 20.51 -1.85
N GLY A 485 -22.63 20.03 -2.70
CA GLY A 485 -23.85 19.36 -2.25
C GLY A 485 -23.55 18.07 -1.50
N LEU A 486 -22.65 17.23 -2.05
CA LEU A 486 -22.19 16.01 -1.39
C LEU A 486 -21.60 16.32 -0.01
N LYS A 487 -20.63 17.24 0.06
CA LYS A 487 -19.97 17.61 1.33
C LYS A 487 -20.98 18.07 2.38
N SER A 488 -21.88 18.97 2.01
CA SER A 488 -22.91 19.50 2.91
C SER A 488 -23.83 18.41 3.47
N ASN A 489 -24.26 17.46 2.61
CA ASN A 489 -25.10 16.35 3.02
C ASN A 489 -24.37 15.38 3.96
N LEU A 490 -23.12 15.03 3.63
CA LEU A 490 -22.30 14.15 4.46
C LEU A 490 -21.97 14.79 5.82
N GLU A 491 -21.68 16.09 5.88
CA GLU A 491 -21.46 16.80 7.14
C GLU A 491 -22.72 16.85 8.00
N THR A 492 -23.87 17.08 7.39
CA THR A 492 -25.17 17.05 8.09
C THR A 492 -25.39 15.66 8.71
N SER A 493 -25.12 14.62 7.92
CA SER A 493 -25.24 13.22 8.32
C SER A 493 -24.30 12.84 9.46
N LEU A 494 -23.02 13.23 9.37
CA LEU A 494 -22.01 12.99 10.39
C LEU A 494 -22.35 13.68 11.72
N ARG A 495 -23.02 14.84 11.68
CA ARG A 495 -23.49 15.55 12.88
C ARG A 495 -24.77 14.94 13.45
N ALA A 496 -25.59 14.30 12.63
CA ALA A 496 -26.86 13.70 13.02
C ALA A 496 -26.76 12.23 13.45
N LYS A 497 -25.60 11.59 13.28
CA LYS A 497 -25.44 10.16 13.53
C LYS A 497 -25.77 9.75 14.97
N SER A 498 -26.25 8.52 15.15
CA SER A 498 -26.42 7.91 16.47
C SER A 498 -25.09 7.60 17.15
N ASN A 499 -25.04 7.74 18.47
CA ASN A 499 -23.92 7.28 19.30
C ASN A 499 -23.99 5.78 19.64
N THR A 500 -25.03 5.08 19.16
CA THR A 500 -25.29 3.66 19.49
C THR A 500 -25.42 2.77 18.26
N LYS A 501 -25.30 3.32 17.06
CA LYS A 501 -25.35 2.56 15.80
C LYS A 501 -24.05 2.71 15.03
N LEU A 502 -23.80 1.76 14.15
CA LEU A 502 -22.85 1.95 13.06
C LEU A 502 -23.35 3.08 12.16
N SER A 503 -22.44 3.82 11.53
CA SER A 503 -22.77 4.91 10.62
C SER A 503 -22.00 4.75 9.34
N LEU A 504 -22.71 4.69 8.21
CA LEU A 504 -22.13 4.61 6.88
C LEU A 504 -22.10 6.01 6.23
N THR A 505 -20.88 6.48 5.94
CA THR A 505 -20.60 7.69 5.19
C THR A 505 -20.20 7.31 3.77
N ALA A 506 -21.14 7.43 2.83
CA ALA A 506 -20.91 7.13 1.42
C ALA A 506 -20.30 8.33 0.68
N CYS A 507 -18.98 8.31 0.52
CA CYS A 507 -18.19 9.31 -0.21
C CYS A 507 -18.25 9.09 -1.73
N ALA A 508 -19.46 9.05 -2.29
CA ALA A 508 -19.71 8.79 -3.70
C ALA A 508 -20.88 9.63 -4.22
N ILE A 509 -20.89 9.91 -5.53
CA ILE A 509 -22.04 10.49 -6.25
C ILE A 509 -22.50 9.43 -7.24
N GLY A 510 -23.71 8.90 -7.03
CA GLY A 510 -24.29 7.89 -7.90
C GLY A 510 -24.64 8.41 -9.30
N ALA A 511 -24.93 7.48 -10.21
CA ALA A 511 -25.36 7.80 -11.57
C ALA A 511 -26.76 8.44 -11.58
N THR A 512 -26.84 9.77 -11.64
CA THR A 512 -28.10 10.50 -11.78
C THR A 512 -28.49 10.61 -13.26
N THR A 513 -29.79 10.73 -13.56
CA THR A 513 -30.28 10.97 -14.92
C THR A 513 -29.57 12.16 -15.57
N LYS A 514 -29.34 13.25 -14.81
CA LYS A 514 -28.62 14.43 -15.32
C LYS A 514 -27.17 14.13 -15.71
N LEU A 515 -26.42 13.35 -14.93
CA LEU A 515 -25.04 12.99 -15.28
C LEU A 515 -24.99 12.09 -16.52
N ILE A 516 -25.91 11.12 -16.60
CA ILE A 516 -26.00 10.22 -17.74
C ILE A 516 -26.32 11.02 -19.02
N GLU A 517 -27.30 11.94 -18.96
CA GLU A 517 -27.66 12.81 -20.08
C GLU A 517 -26.52 13.77 -20.47
N ALA A 518 -25.84 14.40 -19.51
CA ALA A 518 -24.71 15.29 -19.76
C ALA A 518 -23.54 14.57 -20.44
N GLY A 519 -23.28 13.31 -20.06
CA GLY A 519 -22.25 12.46 -20.69
C GLY A 519 -22.58 12.04 -22.11
N GLN A 520 -23.87 11.86 -22.42
CA GLN A 520 -24.36 11.48 -23.75
C GLN A 520 -24.49 12.69 -24.69
N PHE A 521 -24.86 13.86 -24.16
CA PHE A 521 -25.16 15.06 -24.93
C PHE A 521 -24.32 16.24 -24.41
N PRO A 522 -23.14 16.52 -24.99
CA PRO A 522 -22.22 17.56 -24.52
C PRO A 522 -22.80 18.99 -24.53
N ASN A 523 -23.90 19.22 -25.24
CA ASN A 523 -24.58 20.52 -25.26
C ASN A 523 -25.49 20.75 -24.03
N ILE A 524 -25.64 19.72 -23.17
CA ILE A 524 -26.36 19.78 -21.91
C ILE A 524 -25.32 19.96 -20.80
N ASP A 525 -25.00 21.22 -20.47
CA ASP A 525 -24.25 21.53 -19.25
C ASP A 525 -25.22 21.49 -18.05
N SER A 526 -25.03 20.52 -17.16
CA SER A 526 -25.90 20.32 -16.00
C SER A 526 -25.16 19.88 -14.73
N SER A 527 -23.82 19.87 -14.72
CA SER A 527 -23.06 19.45 -13.55
C SER A 527 -21.72 20.19 -13.40
N GLN A 528 -21.31 20.46 -12.17
CA GLN A 528 -19.96 20.94 -11.85
C GLN A 528 -18.84 19.92 -12.18
N LEU A 529 -19.21 18.72 -12.63
CA LEU A 529 -18.34 17.59 -12.92
C LEU A 529 -18.09 17.41 -14.43
N GLY A 530 -18.62 18.32 -15.27
CA GLY A 530 -18.48 18.30 -16.72
C GLY A 530 -19.41 17.29 -17.40
N HIS A 531 -18.86 16.54 -18.36
CA HIS A 531 -19.58 15.54 -19.18
C HIS A 531 -18.99 14.13 -18.99
N PRO A 532 -19.03 13.57 -17.77
CA PRO A 532 -18.48 12.25 -17.51
C PRO A 532 -19.22 11.17 -18.30
N LYS A 533 -18.50 10.18 -18.81
CA LYS A 533 -19.08 9.07 -19.60
C LYS A 533 -19.28 7.79 -18.79
N SER A 534 -18.83 7.78 -17.55
CA SER A 534 -18.87 6.62 -16.66
C SER A 534 -18.84 7.05 -15.20
N LEU A 535 -19.21 6.14 -14.30
CA LEU A 535 -19.09 6.37 -12.86
C LEU A 535 -17.61 6.51 -12.44
N HIS A 536 -16.68 5.88 -13.17
CA HIS A 536 -15.25 6.03 -12.95
C HIS A 536 -14.77 7.49 -13.16
N GLU A 537 -15.22 8.16 -14.22
CA GLU A 537 -14.87 9.56 -14.48
C GLU A 537 -15.43 10.52 -13.42
N VAL A 538 -16.57 10.18 -12.82
CA VAL A 538 -17.11 10.88 -11.64
C VAL A 538 -16.21 10.64 -10.43
N ALA A 539 -15.85 9.39 -10.14
CA ALA A 539 -15.05 9.00 -8.99
C ALA A 539 -13.63 9.62 -9.00
N VAL A 540 -13.02 9.79 -10.18
CA VAL A 540 -11.71 10.49 -10.33
C VAL A 540 -11.75 11.91 -9.75
N GLN A 541 -12.90 12.58 -9.76
CA GLN A 541 -13.08 13.90 -9.17
C GLN A 541 -13.58 13.83 -7.72
N VAL A 542 -14.52 12.93 -7.44
CA VAL A 542 -15.24 12.86 -6.16
C VAL A 542 -14.42 12.18 -5.06
N THR A 543 -13.83 11.02 -5.33
CA THR A 543 -13.16 10.19 -4.32
C THR A 543 -11.98 10.92 -3.68
N PRO A 544 -11.03 11.54 -4.44
CA PRO A 544 -9.93 12.30 -3.85
C PRO A 544 -10.41 13.51 -3.03
N ALA A 545 -11.44 14.23 -3.51
CA ALA A 545 -11.99 15.38 -2.81
C ALA A 545 -12.63 14.97 -1.46
N ALA A 546 -13.40 13.89 -1.46
CA ALA A 546 -14.01 13.36 -0.25
C ALA A 546 -12.97 12.86 0.76
N MET A 547 -11.93 12.16 0.30
CA MET A 547 -10.85 11.73 1.17
C MET A 547 -10.04 12.90 1.74
N HIS A 548 -9.88 13.97 0.95
CA HIS A 548 -9.31 15.20 1.47
C HIS A 548 -10.15 15.77 2.63
N TRP A 549 -11.48 15.81 2.52
CA TRP A 549 -12.35 16.28 3.62
C TRP A 549 -12.26 15.38 4.86
N VAL A 550 -12.20 14.05 4.67
CA VAL A 550 -11.98 13.08 5.75
C VAL A 550 -10.69 13.43 6.51
N GLN A 551 -9.63 13.75 5.78
CA GLN A 551 -8.32 14.08 6.35
C GLN A 551 -8.28 15.45 7.03
N THR A 552 -8.92 16.47 6.44
CA THR A 552 -8.80 17.86 6.89
C THR A 552 -10.01 18.30 7.72
N ASP A 553 -11.16 18.44 7.08
CA ASP A 553 -12.37 19.06 7.62
C ASP A 553 -13.06 18.19 8.68
N TRP A 554 -13.02 16.87 8.51
CA TRP A 554 -13.75 15.90 9.33
C TRP A 554 -12.87 15.22 10.38
N ASN A 555 -11.66 15.72 10.59
CA ASN A 555 -10.72 15.23 11.59
C ASN A 555 -11.18 15.39 13.06
N LYS A 556 -12.35 15.97 13.30
CA LYS A 556 -13.02 16.05 14.61
C LYS A 556 -14.44 15.51 14.58
N LEU A 557 -14.93 15.11 13.40
CA LEU A 557 -16.25 14.52 13.27
C LEU A 557 -16.18 13.02 13.61
N PRO A 558 -17.28 12.46 14.13
CA PRO A 558 -17.27 11.09 14.59
C PRO A 558 -17.48 10.17 13.38
N LEU A 559 -16.40 9.72 12.75
CA LEU A 559 -16.44 8.76 11.63
C LEU A 559 -16.64 7.32 12.13
N ASN A 560 -17.25 6.47 11.31
CA ASN A 560 -17.30 5.02 11.51
C ASN A 560 -17.01 4.31 10.20
N ILE A 561 -17.99 3.93 9.39
CA ILE A 561 -17.74 3.30 8.09
C ILE A 561 -17.62 4.37 7.01
N VAL A 562 -16.52 4.35 6.26
CA VAL A 562 -16.29 5.27 5.13
C VAL A 562 -16.18 4.43 3.85
N THR A 563 -17.09 4.66 2.90
CA THR A 563 -17.09 3.96 1.61
C THR A 563 -16.88 4.92 0.46
N SER A 564 -16.22 4.48 -0.61
CA SER A 564 -16.07 5.24 -1.86
C SER A 564 -16.37 4.37 -3.08
N ASP A 565 -16.51 5.02 -4.24
CA ASP A 565 -16.36 4.39 -5.55
C ASP A 565 -14.87 4.36 -5.92
N PHE A 566 -14.43 3.23 -6.48
CA PHE A 566 -13.07 2.99 -6.95
C PHE A 566 -12.02 3.34 -5.90
N TYR A 567 -12.00 2.59 -4.79
CA TYR A 567 -11.18 2.90 -3.61
C TYR A 567 -9.68 3.09 -3.87
N GLN A 568 -9.17 2.55 -4.99
CA GLN A 568 -7.78 2.71 -5.42
C GLN A 568 -7.44 4.16 -5.84
N ILE A 569 -8.45 4.98 -6.14
CA ILE A 569 -8.30 6.40 -6.50
C ILE A 569 -8.06 7.25 -5.24
N GLY A 570 -8.59 6.82 -4.10
CA GLY A 570 -8.47 7.49 -2.81
C GLY A 570 -7.34 6.94 -1.94
N ASN A 571 -7.38 7.35 -0.68
CA ASN A 571 -6.50 6.85 0.40
C ASN A 571 -7.31 6.52 1.66
N GLU A 572 -8.59 6.14 1.52
CA GLU A 572 -9.53 5.80 2.60
C GLU A 572 -8.97 4.77 3.58
N VAL A 573 -8.25 3.77 3.08
CA VAL A 573 -7.70 2.71 3.93
C VAL A 573 -6.61 3.30 4.81
N ASP A 574 -5.71 4.10 4.25
CA ASP A 574 -4.68 4.82 5.01
C ASP A 574 -5.32 5.73 6.05
N LEU A 575 -6.31 6.52 5.65
CA LEU A 575 -6.99 7.46 6.52
C LEU A 575 -7.71 6.75 7.65
N ALA A 576 -8.45 5.67 7.37
CA ALA A 576 -9.18 4.90 8.36
C ALA A 576 -8.23 4.24 9.37
N ILE A 577 -7.18 3.57 8.90
CA ILE A 577 -6.17 2.94 9.75
C ILE A 577 -5.50 4.00 10.63
N THR A 578 -5.00 5.08 10.03
CA THR A 578 -4.33 6.18 10.74
C THR A 578 -5.25 6.78 11.80
N ARG A 579 -6.52 6.99 11.45
CA ARG A 579 -7.51 7.57 12.35
C ARG A 579 -7.76 6.71 13.59
N ASN A 580 -7.81 5.39 13.43
CA ASN A 580 -7.92 4.47 14.56
C ASN A 580 -6.68 4.46 15.45
N ILE A 581 -5.49 4.77 14.93
CA ILE A 581 -4.26 4.76 15.75
C ILE A 581 -4.10 6.06 16.54
N LEU A 582 -4.47 7.20 15.95
CA LEU A 582 -4.22 8.53 16.52
C LEU A 582 -5.30 9.04 17.48
N THR A 583 -6.52 8.50 17.40
CA THR A 583 -7.63 8.82 18.33
C THR A 583 -7.59 7.94 19.55
#